data_AF-A0A958LUJ2-F1
#
_entry.id   AF-A0A958LUJ2-F1
#
_cell.length_a   1.000
_cell.length_b   1.000
_cell.length_c   1.000
_cell.angle_alpha   90.00
_cell.angle_beta   90.00
_cell.angle_gamma   90.00
#
_symmetry.space_group_name_H-M   'P 1'
#
loop_
_entity.id
_entity.type
_entity.pdbx_description
1 polymer ?
#
loop_
_entity_poly.entity_id
_entity_poly.type
_entity_poly.pdbx_seq_one_letter_code
_entity_poly.pdbx_strand_id
1 'polypeptide(L)'
;MFGASSCASLSIESRSIDSQTYLKSRLGESIQRIQERDHFALRYCPDNTCDEIAFDHMTPEPVAWDVLLAFLTLKSSYYVLRDFKTEAVSKAIPNLTNRYQVTEAPKADFSGADIYDTLKQSYKFTVYFVRFDENHVSRIISPEN
;
A
#
# COMPACT_ATOMS: atom_id res chain seq x y z
N MET A 1 -14.84 51.27 -0.29
CA MET A 1 -13.41 51.26 0.12
C MET A 1 -13.14 49.93 0.81
N PHE A 2 -12.06 49.28 0.38
CA PHE A 2 -11.68 47.90 0.73
C PHE A 2 -11.14 47.75 2.15
N GLY A 3 -11.15 46.51 2.65
CA GLY A 3 -10.26 46.02 3.71
C GLY A 3 -11.01 45.35 4.85
N ALA A 4 -10.74 44.13 5.29
CA ALA A 4 -9.83 43.09 4.84
C ALA A 4 -10.39 41.81 5.47
N SER A 5 -11.01 40.93 4.68
CA SER A 5 -11.36 39.59 5.15
C SER A 5 -10.09 38.75 5.12
N SER A 6 -9.46 38.62 6.28
CA SER A 6 -8.33 37.72 6.49
C SER A 6 -8.81 36.30 6.26
N CYS A 7 -8.58 35.76 5.06
CA CYS A 7 -8.59 34.32 4.85
C CYS A 7 -7.44 33.74 5.68
N ALA A 8 -7.76 33.29 6.89
CA ALA A 8 -6.92 32.39 7.64
C ALA A 8 -6.63 31.21 6.71
N SER A 9 -5.42 31.20 6.15
CA SER A 9 -4.89 30.09 5.40
C SER A 9 -4.68 28.99 6.43
N LEU A 10 -5.70 28.14 6.61
CA LEU A 10 -5.57 26.87 7.29
C LEU A 10 -4.62 26.03 6.43
N SER A 11 -3.32 26.23 6.66
CA SER A 11 -2.29 25.27 6.33
C SER A 11 -2.57 24.04 7.19
N ILE A 12 -3.50 23.20 6.72
CA ILE A 12 -3.54 21.81 7.15
C ILE A 12 -2.21 21.27 6.67
N GLU A 13 -1.22 21.22 7.57
CA GLU A 13 -0.09 20.33 7.41
C GLU A 13 -0.69 18.92 7.30
N SER A 14 -0.99 18.48 6.08
CA SER A 14 -1.24 17.08 5.82
C SER A 14 0.10 16.39 6.07
N ARG A 15 0.37 16.01 7.31
CA ARG A 15 1.53 15.17 7.62
C ARG A 15 1.44 13.98 6.68
N SER A 16 2.40 13.87 5.77
CA SER A 16 2.46 12.76 4.83
C SER A 16 2.49 11.47 5.65
N ILE A 17 1.53 10.58 5.39
CA ILE A 17 1.47 9.32 6.13
C ILE A 17 2.65 8.48 5.66
N ASP A 18 3.58 8.19 6.58
CA ASP A 18 4.63 7.23 6.35
C ASP A 18 4.01 5.82 6.32
N SER A 19 4.04 5.17 5.15
CA SER A 19 3.35 3.90 4.93
C SER A 19 3.91 2.77 5.78
N GLN A 20 5.21 2.77 6.03
CA GLN A 20 5.86 1.78 6.90
C GLN A 20 5.32 1.89 8.34
N THR A 21 5.35 3.09 8.91
CA THR A 21 4.86 3.36 10.27
C THR A 21 3.36 3.09 10.36
N TYR A 22 2.58 3.51 9.36
CA TYR A 22 1.15 3.28 9.31
C TYR A 22 0.82 1.78 9.36
N LEU A 23 1.41 1.00 8.45
CA LEU A 23 1.22 -0.45 8.36
C LEU A 23 1.65 -1.16 9.65
N LYS A 24 2.85 -0.87 10.16
CA LYS A 24 3.34 -1.47 11.41
C LYS A 24 2.45 -1.13 12.61
N SER A 25 1.89 0.07 12.68
CA SER A 25 0.99 0.47 13.77
C SER A 25 -0.38 -0.21 13.75
N ARG A 26 -0.81 -0.77 12.61
CA ARG A 26 -2.14 -1.37 12.43
C ARG A 26 -2.10 -2.88 12.28
N LEU A 27 -1.07 -3.41 11.63
CA LEU A 27 -0.94 -4.83 11.32
C LEU A 27 0.17 -5.52 12.12
N GLY A 28 0.96 -4.73 12.88
CA GLY A 28 1.95 -5.23 13.83
C GLY A 28 3.06 -6.05 13.17
N GLU A 29 3.48 -7.10 13.86
CA GLU A 29 4.55 -8.02 13.45
C GLU A 29 4.14 -8.97 12.32
N SER A 30 2.88 -8.92 11.88
CA SER A 30 2.39 -9.72 10.74
C SER A 30 3.05 -9.34 9.42
N ILE A 31 3.76 -8.21 9.37
CA ILE A 31 4.53 -7.77 8.20
C ILE A 31 6.01 -8.07 8.41
N GLN A 32 6.58 -8.84 7.50
CA GLN A 32 7.97 -9.25 7.50
C GLN A 32 8.69 -8.70 6.27
N ARG A 33 9.93 -8.26 6.46
CA ARG A 33 10.85 -7.96 5.36
C ARG A 33 11.78 -9.14 5.17
N ILE A 34 11.86 -9.62 3.94
CA ILE A 34 12.69 -10.78 3.57
C ILE A 34 13.75 -10.28 2.60
N GLN A 35 15.02 -10.49 2.97
CA GLN A 35 16.15 -10.15 2.12
C GLN A 35 16.63 -11.40 1.39
N GLU A 36 16.63 -11.34 0.07
CA GLU A 36 17.28 -12.33 -0.79
C GLU A 36 18.50 -11.70 -1.49
N ARG A 37 19.27 -12.49 -2.24
CA ARG A 37 20.56 -12.03 -2.81
C ARG A 37 20.41 -10.85 -3.75
N ASP A 38 19.41 -10.88 -4.63
CA ASP A 38 19.26 -9.91 -5.73
C ASP A 38 17.94 -9.10 -5.68
N HIS A 39 17.09 -9.42 -4.71
CA HIS A 39 15.78 -8.81 -4.49
C HIS A 39 15.44 -8.81 -3.00
N PHE A 40 14.42 -8.03 -2.64
CA PHE A 40 13.81 -8.11 -1.31
C PHE A 40 12.31 -8.24 -1.47
N ALA A 41 11.65 -8.76 -0.45
CA ALA A 41 10.20 -8.88 -0.41
C ALA A 41 9.64 -8.31 0.89
N LEU A 42 8.43 -7.77 0.79
CA LEU A 42 7.59 -7.49 1.95
C LEU A 42 6.44 -8.50 1.95
N ARG A 43 6.21 -9.12 3.10
CA ARG A 43 5.25 -10.21 3.26
C ARG A 43 4.30 -9.91 4.40
N TYR A 44 3.00 -10.07 4.19
CA TYR A 44 1.97 -10.00 5.23
C TYR A 44 1.37 -11.40 5.44
N CYS A 45 1.45 -11.91 6.68
CA CYS A 45 0.95 -13.25 7.05
C CYS A 45 -0.04 -13.15 8.21
N PRO A 46 -1.36 -13.12 7.95
CA PRO A 46 -2.35 -13.17 9.02
C PRO A 46 -2.49 -14.57 9.66
N ASP A 47 -2.08 -15.62 8.93
CA ASP A 47 -2.14 -17.02 9.35
C ASP A 47 -1.00 -17.81 8.67
N ASN A 48 -1.24 -19.07 8.30
CA ASN A 48 -0.29 -19.90 7.55
C ASN A 48 -0.25 -19.57 6.05
N THR A 49 -0.97 -18.56 5.61
CA THR A 49 -0.92 -18.00 4.26
C THR A 49 -0.43 -16.56 4.31
N CYS A 50 0.19 -16.11 3.23
CA CYS A 50 0.74 -14.78 3.13
C CYS A 50 0.56 -14.17 1.75
N ASP A 51 0.35 -12.86 1.73
CA ASP A 51 0.59 -12.04 0.55
C ASP A 51 2.04 -11.56 0.58
N GLU A 52 2.80 -11.83 -0.47
CA GLU A 52 4.19 -11.43 -0.61
C GLU A 52 4.38 -10.57 -1.86
N ILE A 53 5.05 -9.44 -1.71
CA ILE A 53 5.42 -8.56 -2.81
C ILE A 53 6.93 -8.54 -2.91
N ALA A 54 7.47 -9.10 -3.99
CA ALA A 54 8.89 -9.09 -4.28
C ALA A 54 9.25 -7.92 -5.20
N PHE A 55 10.31 -7.20 -4.84
CA PHE A 55 10.80 -6.01 -5.51
C PHE A 55 12.23 -6.22 -5.99
N ASP A 56 12.58 -5.63 -7.13
CA ASP A 56 13.99 -5.55 -7.51
C ASP A 56 14.79 -4.72 -6.49
N HIS A 57 16.11 -4.90 -6.46
CA HIS A 57 16.99 -4.14 -5.56
C HIS A 57 17.06 -2.64 -5.89
N MET A 58 16.53 -2.22 -7.05
CA MET A 58 16.51 -0.81 -7.46
C MET A 58 15.29 -0.06 -6.90
N THR A 59 14.26 -0.79 -6.47
CA THR A 59 13.05 -0.19 -5.89
C THR A 59 13.37 0.44 -4.54
N PRO A 60 13.15 1.77 -4.36
CA PRO A 60 13.38 2.42 -3.07
C PRO A 60 12.49 1.83 -1.98
N GLU A 61 13.04 1.60 -0.79
CA GLU A 61 12.29 1.01 0.33
C GLU A 61 10.98 1.76 0.66
N PRO A 62 10.93 3.11 0.71
CA PRO A 62 9.67 3.83 0.95
C PRO A 62 8.58 3.50 -0.08
N VAL A 63 8.96 3.30 -1.34
CA VAL A 63 8.03 2.91 -2.42
C VAL A 63 7.51 1.50 -2.20
N ALA A 64 8.36 0.56 -1.76
CA ALA A 64 7.92 -0.79 -1.46
C ALA A 64 6.84 -0.81 -0.35
N TRP A 65 6.98 0.04 0.67
CA TRP A 65 5.97 0.21 1.71
C TRP A 65 4.68 0.84 1.19
N ASP A 66 4.77 1.81 0.27
CA ASP A 66 3.60 2.39 -0.41
C ASP A 66 2.86 1.35 -1.26
N VAL A 67 3.60 0.52 -1.99
CA VAL A 67 3.05 -0.59 -2.78
C VAL A 67 2.35 -1.61 -1.87
N LEU A 68 2.98 -2.00 -0.76
CA LEU A 68 2.35 -2.92 0.19
C LEU A 68 1.05 -2.34 0.77
N LEU A 69 1.06 -1.06 1.14
CA LEU A 69 -0.14 -0.38 1.65
C LEU A 69 -1.26 -0.39 0.60
N ALA A 70 -0.96 0.04 -0.62
CA ALA A 70 -1.93 0.05 -1.71
C ALA A 70 -2.47 -1.36 -2.00
N PHE A 71 -1.60 -2.37 -2.05
CA PHE A 71 -1.97 -3.76 -2.28
C PHE A 71 -2.89 -4.31 -1.19
N LEU A 72 -2.49 -4.22 0.08
CA LEU A 72 -3.28 -4.75 1.20
C LEU A 72 -4.63 -4.04 1.33
N THR A 73 -4.68 -2.76 0.98
CA THR A 73 -5.92 -1.98 1.01
C THR A 73 -6.85 -2.32 -0.15
N LEU A 74 -6.33 -2.48 -1.37
CA LEU A 74 -7.13 -2.46 -2.60
C LEU A 74 -7.27 -3.81 -3.30
N LYS A 75 -6.31 -4.73 -3.12
CA LYS A 75 -6.20 -5.97 -3.92
C LYS A 75 -6.16 -7.25 -3.08
N SER A 76 -5.59 -7.21 -1.87
CA SER A 76 -5.53 -8.40 -1.01
C SER A 76 -6.93 -8.96 -0.75
N SER A 77 -7.08 -10.28 -0.72
CA SER A 77 -8.38 -10.95 -0.50
C SER A 77 -8.67 -11.30 0.96
N TYR A 78 -7.75 -11.01 1.89
CA TYR A 78 -7.95 -11.35 3.30
C TYR A 78 -9.14 -10.60 3.92
N TYR A 79 -10.09 -11.36 4.46
CA TYR A 79 -11.27 -10.80 5.12
C TYR A 79 -10.91 -10.09 6.44
N VAL A 80 -9.86 -10.56 7.12
CA VAL A 80 -9.36 -9.95 8.38
C VAL A 80 -8.90 -8.51 8.18
N LEU A 81 -8.57 -8.12 6.95
CA LEU A 81 -8.19 -6.76 6.61
C LEU A 81 -9.38 -5.81 6.43
N ARG A 82 -10.64 -6.25 6.55
CA ARG A 82 -11.82 -5.42 6.21
C ARG A 82 -11.83 -4.05 6.92
N ASP A 83 -11.60 -4.05 8.22
CA ASP A 83 -11.67 -2.82 9.03
C ASP A 83 -10.45 -1.92 8.74
N PHE A 84 -9.27 -2.54 8.60
CA PHE A 84 -8.05 -1.86 8.13
C PHE A 84 -8.25 -1.20 6.76
N LYS A 85 -8.83 -1.91 5.78
CA LYS A 85 -9.11 -1.41 4.43
C LYS A 85 -10.02 -0.19 4.47
N THR A 86 -11.09 -0.26 5.25
CA THR A 86 -12.05 0.84 5.40
C THR A 86 -11.37 2.10 5.96
N GLU A 87 -10.52 1.96 6.98
CA GLU A 87 -9.72 3.07 7.51
C GLU A 87 -8.70 3.59 6.48
N ALA A 88 -7.95 2.69 5.84
CA ALA A 88 -6.87 3.03 4.93
C ALA A 88 -7.39 3.75 3.67
N VAL A 89 -8.53 3.35 3.11
CA VAL A 89 -9.17 4.03 1.96
C VAL A 89 -9.50 5.48 2.28
N SER A 90 -9.92 5.79 3.51
CA SER A 90 -10.29 7.16 3.89
C SER A 90 -9.10 8.02 4.34
N LYS A 91 -8.04 7.42 4.88
CA LYS A 91 -6.92 8.18 5.48
C LYS A 91 -5.62 8.08 4.69
N ALA A 92 -5.23 6.87 4.31
CA ALA A 92 -3.88 6.57 3.82
C ALA A 92 -3.79 6.59 2.29
N ILE A 93 -4.78 6.02 1.60
CA ILE A 93 -4.83 6.00 0.14
C ILE A 93 -4.86 7.40 -0.48
N PRO A 94 -5.66 8.38 0.03
CA PRO A 94 -5.62 9.75 -0.52
C PRO A 94 -4.24 10.40 -0.39
N ASN A 95 -3.49 10.06 0.67
CA ASN A 95 -2.12 10.54 0.82
C ASN A 95 -1.19 9.98 -0.26
N LEU A 96 -1.32 8.70 -0.59
CA LEU A 96 -0.57 8.07 -1.68
C LEU A 96 -0.98 8.66 -3.04
N THR A 97 -2.27 8.79 -3.32
CA THR A 97 -2.79 9.43 -4.54
C THR A 97 -2.17 10.81 -4.75
N ASN A 98 -2.15 11.65 -3.71
CA ASN A 98 -1.53 12.97 -3.78
C ASN A 98 -0.02 12.91 -3.99
N ARG A 99 0.69 12.00 -3.30
CA ARG A 99 2.15 11.85 -3.39
C ARG A 99 2.61 11.48 -4.79
N TYR A 100 1.89 10.57 -5.45
CA TYR A 100 2.20 10.11 -6.80
C TYR A 100 1.47 10.90 -7.89
N GLN A 101 0.82 12.02 -7.52
CA GLN A 101 0.12 12.93 -8.44
C GLN A 101 -0.86 12.21 -9.38
N VAL A 102 -1.57 11.20 -8.87
CA VAL A 102 -2.58 10.49 -9.63
C VAL A 102 -3.73 11.47 -9.88
N THR A 103 -3.71 12.09 -11.06
CA THR A 103 -4.57 13.21 -11.46
C THR A 103 -5.67 12.68 -12.37
N GLU A 104 -6.61 11.92 -11.80
CA GLU A 104 -7.94 11.81 -12.40
C GLU A 104 -8.94 12.65 -11.60
N ALA A 105 -9.69 13.49 -12.32
CA ALA A 105 -10.75 14.33 -11.77
C ALA A 105 -11.74 13.49 -10.96
N PRO A 106 -12.39 14.05 -9.92
CA PRO A 106 -13.29 13.30 -9.06
C PRO A 106 -14.53 12.91 -9.87
N LYS A 107 -14.51 11.72 -10.47
CA LYS A 107 -15.75 10.97 -10.69
C LYS A 107 -16.33 10.71 -9.31
N ALA A 108 -17.64 10.77 -9.19
CA ALA A 108 -18.35 10.54 -7.93
C ALA A 108 -18.01 9.18 -7.25
N ASP A 109 -17.37 8.28 -8.00
CA ASP A 109 -16.83 6.99 -7.58
C ASP A 109 -15.30 6.96 -7.67
N PHE A 110 -14.59 7.89 -7.01
CA PHE A 110 -13.14 7.80 -6.85
C PHE A 110 -12.79 6.53 -6.05
N SER A 111 -12.66 5.40 -6.75
CA SER A 111 -12.13 4.18 -6.17
C SER A 111 -10.63 4.35 -6.14
N GLY A 112 -9.98 4.14 -5.00
CA GLY A 112 -8.52 4.19 -4.90
C GLY A 112 -7.77 3.19 -5.81
N ALA A 113 -8.43 2.48 -6.73
CA ALA A 113 -7.86 1.49 -7.63
C ALA A 113 -6.71 2.04 -8.50
N ASP A 114 -6.73 3.32 -8.88
CA ASP A 114 -5.76 3.88 -9.83
C ASP A 114 -4.34 4.02 -9.26
N ILE A 115 -4.19 4.13 -7.93
CA ILE A 115 -2.85 4.27 -7.32
C ILE A 115 -2.04 2.98 -7.44
N TYR A 116 -2.67 1.82 -7.24
CA TYR A 116 -1.98 0.54 -7.32
C TYR A 116 -1.49 0.27 -8.74
N ASP A 117 -2.32 0.59 -9.74
CA ASP A 117 -1.96 0.44 -11.15
C ASP A 117 -0.86 1.43 -11.56
N THR A 118 -0.91 2.68 -11.06
CA THR A 118 0.16 3.68 -11.24
C THR A 118 1.49 3.18 -10.68
N LEU A 119 1.48 2.63 -9.46
CA LEU A 119 2.67 2.07 -8.81
C LEU A 119 3.21 0.87 -9.59
N LYS A 120 2.34 0.00 -10.10
CA LYS A 120 2.72 -1.16 -10.91
C LYS A 120 3.33 -0.81 -12.26
N GLN A 121 2.87 0.28 -12.89
CA GLN A 121 3.47 0.80 -14.12
C GLN A 121 4.83 1.47 -13.87
N SER A 122 4.98 2.11 -12.71
CA SER A 122 6.17 2.89 -12.36
C SER A 122 7.30 2.03 -11.77
N TYR A 123 6.96 0.94 -11.09
CA TYR A 123 7.89 0.10 -10.35
C TYR A 123 7.69 -1.38 -10.68
N LYS A 124 8.79 -2.11 -10.85
CA LYS A 124 8.76 -3.55 -11.13
C LYS A 124 8.66 -4.32 -9.82
N PHE A 125 7.52 -4.96 -9.61
CA PHE A 125 7.32 -5.91 -8.52
C PHE A 125 6.45 -7.08 -8.95
N THR A 126 6.48 -8.16 -8.17
CA THR A 126 5.64 -9.34 -8.39
C THR A 126 4.95 -9.71 -7.10
N VAL A 127 3.64 -9.91 -7.17
CA VAL A 127 2.83 -10.37 -6.04
C VAL A 127 2.70 -11.89 -6.09
N TYR A 128 2.93 -12.52 -4.95
CA TYR A 128 2.77 -13.94 -4.72
C TYR A 128 1.78 -14.19 -3.59
N PHE A 129 0.93 -15.19 -3.77
CA PHE A 129 0.25 -15.85 -2.68
C PHE A 129 1.12 -17.02 -2.22
N VAL A 130 1.51 -17.00 -0.94
CA VAL A 130 2.34 -18.03 -0.33
C VAL A 130 1.52 -18.77 0.70
N ARG A 131 1.57 -20.10 0.69
CA ARG A 131 0.94 -20.93 1.71
C ARG A 131 1.95 -21.89 2.32
N PHE A 132 2.01 -21.88 3.65
CA PHE A 132 2.79 -22.76 4.49
C PHE A 132 1.90 -23.89 4.99
N ASP A 133 2.10 -25.09 4.45
CA ASP A 133 1.56 -26.32 5.01
C ASP A 133 2.67 -27.05 5.76
N GLU A 134 2.31 -28.00 6.64
CA GLU A 134 3.21 -28.63 7.62
C GLU A 134 4.55 -29.15 7.05
N ASN A 135 4.58 -29.53 5.77
CA ASN A 135 5.78 -30.03 5.09
C ASN A 135 6.05 -29.38 3.71
N HIS A 136 5.26 -28.38 3.30
CA HIS A 136 5.32 -27.83 1.95
C HIS A 136 5.07 -26.32 1.94
N VAL A 137 5.85 -25.62 1.12
CA VAL A 137 5.63 -24.21 0.80
C VAL A 137 5.15 -24.14 -0.64
N SER A 138 3.94 -23.60 -0.85
CA SER A 138 3.44 -23.29 -2.18
C SER A 138 3.52 -21.78 -2.41
N ARG A 139 4.04 -21.38 -3.55
CA ARG A 139 4.19 -19.97 -3.96
C ARG A 139 3.62 -19.81 -5.36
N ILE A 140 2.53 -19.08 -5.47
CA ILE A 140 1.78 -18.90 -6.72
C ILE A 140 1.77 -17.41 -7.03
N ILE A 141 2.07 -17.04 -8.28
CA ILE A 141 1.94 -15.64 -8.72
C ILE A 141 0.45 -15.29 -8.65
N SER A 142 0.11 -14.19 -7.96
CA SER A 142 -1.29 -13.79 -7.83
C SER A 142 -1.87 -13.51 -9.22
N PRO A 143 -3.02 -14.12 -9.59
CA PRO A 143 -3.56 -14.08 -10.95
C PRO A 143 -4.09 -12.70 -11.38
N GLU A 144 -4.18 -11.73 -10.47
CA GLU A 144 -4.56 -10.33 -10.76
C GLU A 144 -3.35 -9.46 -11.20
N ASN A 145 -2.43 -10.08 -11.94
CA ASN A 145 -1.35 -9.40 -12.65
C ASN A 145 -1.76 -8.95 -14.05
#